data_AF-A0A848TW79-F1
#
_entry.id   AF-A0A848TW79-F1
#
_cell.length_a   1.000
_cell.length_b   1.000
_cell.length_c   1.000
_cell.angle_alpha   90.00
_cell.angle_beta   90.00
_cell.angle_gamma   90.00
#
_symmetry.space_group_name_H-M   'P 1'
#
loop_
_entity.id
_entity.type
_entity.pdbx_description
1 polymer ?
#
loop_
_entity_poly.entity_id
_entity_poly.type
_entity_poly.pdbx_seq_one_letter_code
_entity_poly.pdbx_strand_id
1 'polypeptide(L)'
;MNFRFIISLFIVLALGCSMPQEKTSSLLDFIPQNAAIVVKINNLDGFKSDLKNNEFLSKLESFGMYKSVADEIKNLAHIKSENESLLAFSELGADNFEFTFVTHSA
;
A
#
# COMPACT_ATOMS: atom_id res chain seq x y z
N MET A 1 37.60 -16.66 32.80
CA MET A 1 36.32 -16.13 32.30
C MET A 1 35.20 -16.86 33.04
N ASN A 2 34.46 -16.17 33.89
CA ASN A 2 33.62 -16.81 34.91
C ASN A 2 32.37 -17.42 34.23
N PHE A 3 32.38 -18.74 33.99
CA PHE A 3 31.33 -19.50 33.29
C PHE A 3 29.91 -19.21 33.81
N ARG A 4 29.78 -18.88 35.10
CA ARG A 4 28.52 -18.47 35.75
C ARG A 4 27.92 -17.19 35.15
N PHE A 5 28.77 -16.24 34.75
CA PHE A 5 28.35 -15.00 34.10
C PHE A 5 27.83 -15.25 32.68
N ILE A 6 28.47 -16.17 31.95
CA ILE A 6 28.06 -16.54 30.59
C ILE A 6 26.70 -17.23 30.63
N ILE A 7 26.48 -18.15 31.58
CA ILE A 7 25.19 -18.81 31.77
C ILE A 7 24.10 -17.81 32.13
N SER A 8 24.37 -16.90 33.07
CA SER A 8 23.41 -15.88 33.47
C SER A 8 23.02 -14.97 32.30
N LEU A 9 24.00 -14.61 31.46
CA LEU A 9 23.74 -13.80 30.26
C LEU A 9 22.87 -14.58 29.26
N PHE A 10 23.18 -15.85 29.00
CA PHE A 10 22.40 -16.69 28.10
C PHE A 10 20.94 -16.85 28.53
N ILE A 11 20.68 -16.98 29.83
CA ILE A 11 19.32 -17.09 30.37
C ILE A 11 18.55 -15.79 30.17
N VAL A 12 19.16 -14.63 30.39
CA VAL A 12 18.50 -13.33 30.17
C VAL A 12 18.16 -13.10 28.70
N LEU A 13 19.05 -13.48 27.78
CA LEU A 13 18.76 -13.40 26.34
C LEU A 13 17.65 -14.37 25.91
N ALA A 14 17.58 -15.57 26.50
CA ALA A 14 16.56 -16.55 26.16
C ALA A 14 15.16 -16.14 26.65
N LEU A 15 15.05 -15.50 27.82
CA LEU A 15 13.77 -15.05 28.38
C LEU A 15 13.22 -13.77 27.74
N GLY A 16 14.06 -13.00 27.03
CA GLY A 16 13.66 -11.77 26.35
C GLY A 16 12.93 -11.98 25.01
N CYS A 17 12.85 -13.22 24.52
CA CYS A 17 12.17 -13.52 23.26
C CYS A 17 10.65 -13.52 23.46
N SER A 18 10.03 -12.34 23.31
CA SER A 18 8.58 -12.24 23.20
C SER A 18 8.14 -12.68 21.81
N MET A 19 7.20 -13.63 21.73
CA MET A 19 6.56 -13.97 20.46
C MET A 19 5.89 -12.70 19.91
N PRO A 20 6.12 -12.32 18.64
CA PRO A 20 5.37 -11.22 18.04
C PRO A 20 3.89 -11.57 18.12
N GLN A 21 3.08 -10.64 18.64
CA GLN A 21 1.63 -10.82 18.56
C GLN A 21 1.26 -10.93 17.08
N GLU A 22 0.50 -11.97 16.73
CA GLU A 22 -0.14 -12.05 15.42
C GLU A 22 -1.20 -10.95 15.33
N LYS A 23 -0.76 -9.73 15.02
CA LYS A 23 -1.66 -8.75 14.43
C LYS A 23 -1.90 -9.23 13.01
N THR A 24 -3.14 -9.62 12.73
CA THR A 24 -3.64 -9.71 11.37
C THR A 24 -3.49 -8.33 10.76
N SER A 25 -2.43 -8.14 9.97
CA SER A 25 -2.14 -6.86 9.38
C SER A 25 -3.21 -6.58 8.32
N SER A 26 -3.91 -5.47 8.49
CA SER A 26 -4.86 -4.97 7.50
C SER A 26 -4.09 -4.39 6.32
N LEU A 27 -4.68 -4.40 5.12
CA LEU A 27 -4.12 -3.66 3.97
C LEU A 27 -3.86 -2.19 4.30
N LEU A 28 -4.67 -1.61 5.20
CA LEU A 28 -4.52 -0.22 5.66
C LEU A 28 -3.22 0.01 6.44
N ASP A 29 -2.65 -1.01 7.08
CA ASP A 29 -1.41 -0.87 7.85
C ASP A 29 -0.20 -0.58 6.94
N PHE A 30 -0.32 -0.87 5.64
CA PHE A 30 0.71 -0.67 4.63
C PHE A 30 0.53 0.63 3.82
N ILE A 31 -0.51 1.41 4.13
CA ILE A 31 -0.78 2.68 3.44
C ILE A 31 0.04 3.80 4.11
N PRO A 32 0.66 4.71 3.33
CA PRO A 32 1.35 5.88 3.88
C PRO A 32 0.42 6.72 4.77
N GLN A 33 0.92 7.17 5.93
CA GLN A 33 0.13 7.96 6.88
C GLN A 33 -0.33 9.32 6.30
N ASN A 34 0.42 9.85 5.34
CA ASN A 34 0.14 11.10 4.64
C ASN A 34 -0.68 10.92 3.34
N ALA A 35 -1.34 9.77 3.16
CA ALA A 35 -2.25 9.58 2.04
C ALA A 35 -3.41 10.58 2.12
N ALA A 36 -3.59 11.37 1.06
CA ALA A 36 -4.70 12.32 0.93
C ALA A 36 -5.99 11.61 0.49
N ILE A 37 -5.86 10.58 -0.35
CA ILE A 37 -6.98 9.79 -0.88
C ILE A 37 -6.62 8.31 -0.79
N VAL A 38 -7.55 7.49 -0.33
CA VAL A 38 -7.43 6.02 -0.33
C VAL A 38 -8.65 5.43 -1.03
N VAL A 39 -8.41 4.65 -2.07
CA VAL A 39 -9.43 3.96 -2.87
C VAL A 39 -9.34 2.47 -2.59
N LYS A 40 -10.44 1.89 -2.12
CA LYS A 40 -10.59 0.44 -1.99
C LYS A 40 -11.03 -0.17 -3.32
N ILE A 41 -10.28 -1.15 -3.78
CA ILE A 41 -10.49 -1.85 -5.06
C ILE A 41 -10.85 -3.30 -4.75
N ASN A 42 -12.12 -3.66 -4.92
CA ASN A 42 -12.60 -5.03 -4.70
C ASN A 42 -12.21 -5.97 -5.85
N ASN A 43 -12.14 -5.45 -7.07
CA ASN A 43 -11.77 -6.20 -8.27
C ASN A 43 -10.93 -5.30 -9.19
N LEU A 44 -9.66 -5.67 -9.39
CA LEU A 44 -8.71 -4.83 -10.11
C LEU A 44 -9.05 -4.69 -11.60
N ASP A 45 -9.54 -5.74 -12.25
CA ASP A 45 -9.89 -5.70 -13.67
C ASP A 45 -11.13 -4.86 -13.95
N GLY A 46 -12.15 -4.97 -13.09
CA GLY A 46 -13.34 -4.12 -13.09
C GLY A 46 -12.97 -2.66 -12.87
N PHE A 47 -12.12 -2.37 -11.88
CA PHE A 47 -11.63 -1.01 -11.63
C PHE A 47 -10.91 -0.41 -12.85
N LYS A 48 -10.04 -1.17 -13.51
CA LYS A 48 -9.37 -0.72 -14.76
C LYS A 48 -10.36 -0.45 -15.88
N SER A 49 -11.36 -1.33 -16.04
CA SER A 49 -12.42 -1.16 -17.03
C SER A 49 -13.24 0.09 -16.75
N ASP A 50 -13.61 0.32 -15.49
CA ASP A 50 -14.38 1.49 -15.07
C ASP A 50 -13.58 2.77 -15.30
N LEU A 51 -12.30 2.82 -14.91
CA LEU A 51 -11.45 3.98 -15.18
C LEU A 51 -11.37 4.33 -16.68
N LYS A 52 -11.32 3.33 -17.55
CA LYS A 52 -11.26 3.51 -19.00
C LYS A 52 -12.59 3.94 -19.62
N ASN A 53 -13.71 3.45 -19.10
CA ASN A 53 -15.03 3.59 -19.71
C ASN A 53 -15.94 4.60 -19.00
N ASN A 54 -15.46 5.28 -17.97
CA ASN A 54 -16.26 6.21 -17.19
C ASN A 54 -16.44 7.56 -17.91
N GLU A 55 -17.70 7.92 -18.19
CA GLU A 55 -18.08 9.16 -18.89
C GLU A 55 -17.76 10.44 -18.10
N PHE A 56 -17.76 10.37 -16.76
CA PHE A 56 -17.37 11.52 -15.95
C PHE A 56 -15.85 11.76 -16.03
N LEU A 57 -15.05 10.69 -15.96
CA LEU A 57 -13.59 10.79 -16.10
C LEU A 57 -13.17 11.23 -17.50
N SER A 58 -13.86 10.79 -18.56
CA SER A 58 -13.56 11.23 -19.92
C SER A 58 -13.76 12.74 -20.12
N LYS A 59 -14.74 13.35 -19.43
CA LYS A 59 -14.94 14.81 -19.41
C LYS A 59 -13.80 15.54 -18.69
N LEU A 60 -13.09 14.85 -17.78
CA LEU A 60 -11.96 15.40 -17.04
C LEU A 60 -10.62 15.25 -17.77
N GLU A 61 -10.55 14.54 -18.91
CA GLU A 61 -9.31 14.33 -19.69
C GLU A 61 -8.64 15.64 -20.14
N SER A 62 -9.43 16.71 -20.29
CA SER A 62 -8.93 18.05 -20.65
C SER A 62 -8.18 18.76 -19.52
N PHE A 63 -8.32 18.30 -18.27
CA PHE A 63 -7.66 18.89 -17.11
C PHE A 63 -6.26 18.31 -16.92
N GLY A 64 -5.27 19.17 -16.72
CA GLY A 64 -3.87 18.74 -16.50
C GLY A 64 -3.70 17.77 -15.34
N MET A 65 -4.45 17.97 -14.25
CA MET A 65 -4.45 17.09 -13.07
C MET A 65 -4.88 15.66 -13.42
N TYR A 66 -5.90 15.48 -14.27
CA TYR A 66 -6.32 14.14 -14.70
C TYR A 66 -5.18 13.43 -15.41
N LYS A 67 -4.51 14.13 -16.33
CA LYS A 67 -3.42 13.54 -17.12
C LYS A 67 -2.26 13.11 -16.23
N SER A 68 -1.86 13.93 -15.26
CA SER A 68 -0.83 13.59 -14.28
C SER A 68 -1.19 12.34 -13.47
N VAL A 69 -2.42 12.26 -12.95
CA VAL A 69 -2.87 11.10 -12.17
C VAL A 69 -2.99 9.84 -13.04
N ALA A 70 -3.51 9.96 -14.27
CA ALA A 70 -3.64 8.85 -15.20
C ALA A 70 -2.26 8.29 -15.61
N ASP A 71 -1.27 9.17 -15.84
CA ASP A 71 0.09 8.78 -16.18
C ASP A 71 0.81 8.08 -15.03
N GLU A 72 0.58 8.49 -13.78
CA GLU A 72 1.08 7.81 -12.58
C GLU A 72 0.52 6.39 -12.49
N ILE A 73 -0.81 6.24 -12.53
CA ILE A 73 -1.45 4.95 -12.32
C ILE A 73 -1.43 4.03 -13.56
N LYS A 74 -0.90 4.46 -14.71
CA LYS A 74 -0.87 3.64 -15.93
C LYS A 74 -0.18 2.29 -15.72
N ASN A 75 0.81 2.24 -14.82
CA ASN A 75 1.57 1.03 -14.52
C ASN A 75 0.70 -0.05 -13.84
N LEU A 76 -0.43 0.33 -13.21
CA LEU A 76 -1.41 -0.65 -12.71
C LEU A 76 -1.94 -1.57 -13.81
N ALA A 77 -1.94 -1.13 -15.08
CA ALA A 77 -2.37 -1.95 -16.21
C ALA A 77 -1.61 -3.29 -16.28
N HIS A 78 -0.35 -3.31 -15.83
CA HIS A 78 0.52 -4.50 -15.85
C HIS A 78 0.40 -5.39 -14.60
N ILE A 79 -0.25 -4.90 -13.55
CA ILE A 79 -0.45 -5.66 -12.31
C ILE A 79 -1.66 -6.57 -12.47
N LYS A 80 -1.52 -7.84 -12.09
CA LYS A 80 -2.65 -8.77 -11.95
C LYS A 80 -2.83 -9.11 -10.49
N SER A 81 -4.05 -8.98 -10.00
CA SER A 81 -4.46 -9.41 -8.67
C SER A 81 -5.93 -9.77 -8.68
N GLU A 82 -6.26 -10.93 -8.11
CA GLU A 82 -7.64 -11.37 -7.85
C GLU A 82 -8.11 -10.98 -6.44
N ASN A 83 -7.20 -10.42 -5.62
CA ASN A 83 -7.45 -10.03 -4.25
C ASN A 83 -7.98 -8.60 -4.13
N GLU A 84 -8.64 -8.32 -3.00
CA GLU A 84 -8.91 -6.95 -2.58
C GLU A 84 -7.60 -6.17 -2.47
N SER A 85 -7.62 -4.93 -2.93
CA SER A 85 -6.46 -4.04 -2.95
C SER A 85 -6.83 -2.62 -2.56
N LEU A 86 -5.80 -1.85 -2.20
CA LEU A 86 -5.90 -0.43 -1.90
C LEU A 86 -4.98 0.34 -2.84
N LEU A 87 -5.48 1.49 -3.31
CA LEU A 87 -4.71 2.48 -4.04
C LEU A 87 -4.75 3.78 -3.25
N ALA A 88 -3.61 4.23 -2.76
CA ALA A 88 -3.48 5.49 -2.03
C ALA A 88 -2.73 6.53 -2.87
N PHE A 89 -3.15 7.79 -2.77
CA PHE A 89 -2.47 8.94 -3.34
C PHE A 89 -1.94 9.80 -2.19
N SER A 90 -0.64 10.05 -2.19
CA SER A 90 0.04 10.82 -1.15
C SER A 90 0.62 12.10 -1.76
N GLU A 91 0.38 13.23 -1.12
CA GLU A 91 0.98 14.50 -1.53
C GLU A 91 2.44 14.53 -1.07
N LEU A 92 3.35 14.79 -1.99
CA LEU A 92 4.79 14.95 -1.72
C LEU A 92 5.22 16.43 -1.70
N GLY A 93 4.39 17.32 -2.22
CA GLY A 93 4.57 18.76 -2.28
C GLY A 93 3.48 19.42 -3.11
N ALA A 94 3.51 20.76 -3.24
CA ALA A 94 2.46 21.52 -3.95
C ALA A 94 2.16 20.92 -5.34
N ASP A 95 0.96 20.37 -5.47
CA ASP A 95 0.41 19.72 -6.68
C ASP A 95 1.16 18.48 -7.20
N ASN A 96 2.01 17.85 -6.39
CA ASN A 96 2.70 16.60 -6.75
C ASN A 96 2.21 15.43 -5.89
N PHE A 97 1.66 14.42 -6.56
CA PHE A 97 1.12 13.22 -5.93
C PHE A 97 1.86 11.98 -6.42
N GLU A 98 2.21 11.11 -5.48
CA GLU A 98 2.64 9.74 -5.77
C GLU A 98 1.55 8.76 -5.34
N PHE A 99 1.55 7.57 -5.95
CA PHE A 99 0.61 6.52 -5.58
C PHE A 99 1.31 5.31 -4.93
N THR A 100 0.57 4.64 -4.05
CA THR A 100 0.96 3.36 -3.47
C THR A 100 -0.15 2.36 -3.73
N PHE A 101 0.20 1.21 -4.32
CA PHE A 101 -0.71 0.10 -4.52
C PHE A 101 -0.37 -1.05 -3.57
N VAL A 102 -1.35 -1.48 -2.78
CA VAL A 102 -1.21 -2.57 -1.81
C VAL A 102 -2.23 -3.65 -2.13
N THR A 103 -1.78 -4.89 -2.21
CA THR A 103 -2.62 -6.08 -2.41
C THR A 103 -2.08 -7.22 -1.57
N HIS A 104 -2.94 -8.17 -1.20
CA HIS A 104 -2.45 -9.45 -0.68
C HIS A 104 -1.65 -10.17 -1.75
N SER A 105 -0.61 -10.90 -1.32
CA SER A 105 0.18 -11.79 -2.17
C SER A 105 -0.74 -12.80 -2.86
N ALA A 106 -0.50 -13.02 -4.15
CA ALA A 106 -1.16 -14.05 -4.94
C ALA A 106 -0.75 -15.47 -4.49
#